data_AF-A0A7C6YYI9-F1
#
_entry.id   AF-A0A7C6YYI9-F1
#
_cell.length_a   1.000
_cell.length_b   1.000
_cell.length_c   1.000
_cell.angle_alpha   90.00
_cell.angle_beta   90.00
_cell.angle_gamma   90.00
#
_symmetry.space_group_name_H-M   'P 1'
#
loop_
_entity.id
_entity.type
_entity.pdbx_description
1 polymer ?
#
loop_
_entity_poly.entity_id
_entity_poly.type
_entity_poly.pdbx_seq_one_letter_code
_entity_poly.pdbx_strand_id
1 'polypeptide(L)'
;MLSNKINVNAKSDTRLIEIKVQDNSPQMAVDIANKLAEVFTKEIMNIMKVENVSIVDIAQLPEHPIKPRPIMNIAVAFMMGLLAALGISFVIEYLDDTIKTADDVEKYLGLTVLGTIPEFTKN
;
A
#
# COMPACT_ATOMS: atom_id res chain seq x y z
N MET A 1 22.85 8.44 1.95
CA MET A 1 23.26 8.23 0.54
C MET A 1 22.18 8.80 -0.36
N LEU A 2 22.49 9.82 -1.17
CA LEU A 2 21.54 10.57 -2.00
C LEU A 2 20.95 9.73 -3.15
N SER A 3 21.67 8.71 -3.60
CA SER A 3 21.31 7.90 -4.78
C SER A 3 19.98 7.16 -4.66
N ASN A 4 19.50 6.86 -3.44
CA ASN A 4 18.25 6.13 -3.23
C ASN A 4 16.98 7.03 -3.25
N LYS A 5 17.16 8.36 -3.38
CA LYS A 5 16.09 9.36 -3.34
C LYS A 5 15.74 9.93 -4.73
N ILE A 6 16.50 9.56 -5.74
CA ILE A 6 16.41 10.14 -7.09
C ILE A 6 15.95 9.03 -8.05
N ASN A 7 14.84 9.27 -8.75
CA ASN A 7 14.34 8.39 -9.79
C ASN A 7 14.25 9.17 -11.10
N VAL A 8 14.98 8.72 -12.12
CA VAL A 8 15.01 9.32 -13.45
C VAL A 8 14.33 8.36 -14.41
N ASN A 9 13.14 8.73 -14.89
CA ASN A 9 12.45 7.97 -15.93
C ASN A 9 12.50 8.74 -17.24
N ALA A 10 13.02 8.10 -18.28
CA ALA A 10 12.84 8.57 -19.65
C ALA A 10 11.43 8.18 -20.08
N LYS A 11 10.57 9.15 -20.41
CA LYS A 11 9.21 8.87 -20.86
C LYS A 11 9.27 8.53 -22.35
N SER A 12 9.31 7.23 -22.67
CA SER A 12 9.77 6.64 -23.94
C SER A 12 9.19 7.20 -25.25
N ASP A 13 8.04 7.87 -25.23
CA ASP A 13 7.41 8.47 -26.43
C ASP A 13 7.71 9.96 -26.62
N THR A 14 8.30 10.62 -25.63
CA THR A 14 8.57 12.05 -25.65
C THR A 14 10.05 12.26 -25.36
N ARG A 15 10.73 13.18 -26.03
CA ARG A 15 12.14 13.53 -25.72
C ARG A 15 12.27 14.28 -24.38
N LEU A 16 11.55 13.82 -23.36
CA LEU A 16 11.39 14.38 -22.04
C LEU A 16 12.07 13.47 -21.03
N ILE A 17 12.87 14.10 -20.18
CA ILE A 17 13.53 13.47 -19.05
C ILE A 17 12.80 13.92 -17.80
N GLU A 18 12.22 12.97 -17.07
CA GLU A 18 11.51 13.26 -15.83
C GLU A 18 12.44 13.03 -14.64
N ILE A 19 12.68 14.09 -13.86
CA ILE A 19 13.49 14.04 -12.64
C ILE A 19 12.56 14.05 -11.43
N LYS A 20 12.52 12.96 -10.68
CA LYS A 20 11.75 12.86 -9.43
C LYS A 20 12.68 12.76 -8.23
N VAL A 21 12.52 13.69 -7.29
CA VAL A 21 13.26 13.72 -6.02
C VAL A 21 12.27 13.56 -4.86
N GLN A 22 12.54 12.62 -3.97
CA GLN A 22 11.77 12.42 -2.74
C GLN A 22 12.65 12.71 -1.52
N ASP A 23 12.23 13.68 -0.70
CA ASP A 23 12.88 14.01 0.57
C ASP A 23 11.85 14.20 1.70
N ASN A 24 12.31 14.12 2.95
CA ASN A 24 11.50 14.39 4.13
C ASN A 24 11.21 15.89 4.29
N SER A 25 12.12 16.75 3.79
CA SER A 25 11.89 18.20 3.71
C SER A 25 11.36 18.57 2.31
N PRO A 26 10.15 19.15 2.21
CA PRO A 26 9.61 19.64 0.94
C PRO A 26 10.54 20.64 0.24
N GLN A 27 11.17 21.54 1.02
CA GLN A 27 12.09 22.55 0.50
C GLN A 27 13.33 21.90 -0.10
N MET A 28 13.92 20.94 0.62
CA MET A 28 15.12 20.24 0.16
C MET A 28 14.85 19.41 -1.09
N ALA A 29 13.66 18.81 -1.23
CA ALA A 29 13.27 18.09 -2.44
C ALA A 29 13.22 19.02 -3.67
N VAL A 30 12.65 20.22 -3.51
CA VAL A 30 12.58 21.25 -4.56
C VAL A 30 13.98 21.73 -4.95
N ASP A 31 14.79 22.08 -3.96
CA ASP A 31 16.15 22.60 -4.19
C ASP A 31 17.02 21.58 -4.92
N ILE A 32 16.97 20.31 -4.50
CA ILE A 32 17.71 19.23 -5.16
C ILE A 32 17.20 19.01 -6.58
N ALA A 33 15.88 18.98 -6.80
CA ALA A 33 15.30 18.75 -8.12
C ALA A 33 15.69 19.86 -9.12
N ASN A 34 15.51 21.11 -8.71
CA ASN A 34 15.84 22.27 -9.55
C ASN A 34 17.35 22.35 -9.80
N LYS A 35 18.19 22.12 -8.77
CA LYS A 35 19.64 22.18 -8.96
C LYS A 35 20.16 21.04 -9.82
N LEU A 36 19.59 19.85 -9.67
CA LEU A 36 19.92 18.69 -10.50
C LEU A 36 19.53 18.97 -11.96
N ALA A 37 18.35 19.53 -12.23
CA ALA A 37 17.92 19.88 -13.58
C ALA A 37 18.85 20.91 -14.24
N GLU A 38 19.30 21.92 -13.49
CA GLU A 38 20.23 22.94 -13.96
C GLU A 38 21.60 22.34 -14.34
N VAL A 39 22.21 21.58 -13.42
CA VAL A 39 23.52 20.95 -13.66
C VAL A 39 23.43 19.92 -14.78
N PHE A 40 22.37 19.12 -14.81
CA PHE A 40 22.16 18.11 -15.83
C PHE A 40 22.00 18.72 -17.23
N THR A 41 21.23 19.81 -17.35
CA THR A 41 21.08 20.55 -18.62
C THR A 41 22.43 21.08 -19.10
N LYS A 42 23.24 21.66 -18.19
CA LYS A 42 24.58 22.16 -18.50
C LYS A 42 25.52 21.07 -18.99
N GLU A 43 25.56 19.93 -18.32
CA GLU A 43 26.44 18.83 -18.69
C GLU A 43 26.02 18.15 -20.00
N ILE A 44 24.70 18.03 -20.28
CA ILE A 44 24.23 17.47 -21.56
C ILE A 44 24.64 18.37 -22.74
N MET A 45 24.49 19.69 -22.62
CA MET A 45 24.91 20.61 -23.67
C MET A 45 26.42 20.48 -23.96
N ASN A 46 27.24 20.30 -22.92
CA ASN A 46 28.68 20.12 -23.04
C ASN A 46 29.07 18.77 -23.69
N ILE A 47 28.44 17.68 -23.26
CA ILE A 47 28.84 16.31 -23.65
C ILE A 47 28.26 15.94 -25.02
N MET A 48 26.97 16.22 -25.24
CA MET A 48 26.26 15.78 -26.45
C MET A 48 26.26 16.83 -27.56
N LYS A 49 26.80 18.03 -27.32
CA LYS A 49 26.81 19.16 -28.28
C LYS A 49 25.42 19.45 -28.87
N VAL A 50 24.38 19.29 -28.04
CA VAL A 50 23.00 19.58 -28.40
C VAL A 50 22.69 21.03 -28.04
N GLU A 51 22.03 21.75 -28.95
CA GLU A 51 21.81 23.20 -28.80
C GLU A 51 20.51 23.57 -28.07
N ASN A 52 19.58 22.63 -27.92
CA ASN A 52 18.21 22.96 -27.50
C ASN A 52 17.67 22.02 -26.41
N VAL A 53 18.29 22.07 -25.23
CA VAL A 53 17.78 21.44 -24.02
C VAL A 53 17.20 22.53 -23.12
N SER A 54 15.94 22.36 -22.72
CA SER A 54 15.25 23.32 -21.85
C SER A 54 14.50 22.59 -20.75
N ILE A 55 14.43 23.24 -19.60
CA ILE A 55 13.64 22.78 -18.45
C ILE A 55 12.19 23.16 -18.74
N VAL A 56 11.35 22.16 -19.00
CA VAL A 56 9.93 22.35 -19.35
C VAL A 56 9.08 22.65 -18.12
N ASP A 57 9.42 22.07 -16.97
CA ASP A 57 8.71 22.26 -15.71
C ASP A 57 9.71 22.33 -14.55
N ILE A 58 9.48 23.28 -13.64
CA ILE A 58 10.32 23.50 -12.45
C ILE A 58 9.65 22.84 -11.25
N ALA A 59 10.47 22.28 -10.35
CA ALA A 59 9.94 21.73 -9.11
C ALA A 59 9.38 22.87 -8.24
N GLN A 60 8.13 22.71 -7.79
CA GLN A 60 7.46 23.62 -6.87
C GLN A 60 7.23 22.93 -5.53
N LEU A 61 7.06 23.73 -4.48
CA LEU A 61 6.82 23.21 -3.14
C LEU A 61 5.49 22.46 -3.10
N PRO A 62 5.48 21.16 -2.72
CA PRO A 62 4.25 20.41 -2.66
C PRO A 62 3.38 20.89 -1.49
N GLU A 63 2.10 21.15 -1.75
CA GLU A 63 1.13 21.52 -0.70
C GLU A 63 0.80 20.34 0.23
N HIS A 64 0.92 19.11 -0.29
CA HIS A 64 0.61 17.89 0.44
C HIS A 64 1.72 16.84 0.29
N PRO A 65 2.06 16.11 1.36
CA PRO A 65 3.01 14.99 1.28
C PRO A 65 2.52 13.91 0.31
N ILE A 66 3.42 13.44 -0.55
CA ILE A 66 3.12 12.36 -1.51
C ILE A 66 3.00 11.00 -0.81
N LYS A 67 3.66 10.84 0.35
CA LYS A 67 3.67 9.64 1.20
C LYS A 67 3.81 10.02 2.69
N PRO A 68 3.34 9.17 3.61
CA PRO A 68 2.49 7.98 3.37
C PRO A 68 1.07 8.39 2.95
N ARG A 69 0.29 7.45 2.40
CA ARG A 69 -1.14 7.63 2.07
C ARG A 69 -1.98 6.99 3.18
N PRO A 70 -2.26 7.69 4.29
CA PRO A 70 -2.79 7.06 5.51
C PRO A 70 -4.13 6.38 5.26
N ILE A 71 -5.03 7.01 4.51
CA ILE A 71 -6.37 6.46 4.21
C ILE A 71 -6.27 5.13 3.45
N MET A 72 -5.40 5.06 2.43
CA MET A 72 -5.18 3.83 1.67
C MET A 72 -4.57 2.74 2.56
N ASN A 73 -3.57 3.09 3.36
CA ASN A 73 -2.92 2.14 4.26
C ASN A 73 -3.91 1.57 5.28
N ILE A 74 -4.77 2.42 5.84
CA ILE A 74 -5.82 2.02 6.80
C ILE A 74 -6.83 1.11 6.11
N ALA A 75 -7.29 1.44 4.90
CA ALA A 75 -8.26 0.62 4.17
C ALA A 75 -7.70 -0.79 3.90
N VAL A 76 -6.44 -0.89 3.47
CA VAL A 76 -5.76 -2.17 3.26
C VAL A 76 -5.62 -2.95 4.58
N ALA A 77 -5.16 -2.29 5.66
CA ALA A 77 -5.02 -2.93 6.97
C ALA A 77 -6.35 -3.43 7.52
N PHE A 78 -7.42 -2.64 7.38
CA PHE A 78 -8.77 -3.01 7.80
C PHE A 78 -9.27 -4.24 7.04
N MET A 79 -9.11 -4.26 5.72
CA MET A 79 -9.53 -5.40 4.90
C MET A 79 -8.74 -6.68 5.24
N MET A 80 -7.43 -6.56 5.45
CA MET A 80 -6.62 -7.67 5.94
C MET A 80 -7.06 -8.14 7.34
N GLY A 81 -7.37 -7.21 8.24
CA GLY A 81 -7.88 -7.50 9.58
C GLY A 81 -9.20 -8.26 9.54
N LEU A 82 -10.14 -7.88 8.67
CA LEU A 82 -11.40 -8.60 8.48
C LEU A 82 -11.18 -10.03 7.98
N LEU A 83 -10.34 -10.21 6.97
CA LEU A 83 -10.02 -11.54 6.45
C LEU A 83 -9.36 -12.41 7.51
N ALA A 84 -8.43 -11.84 8.29
CA ALA A 84 -7.79 -12.53 9.40
C ALA A 84 -8.79 -12.90 10.50
N ALA A 85 -9.70 -11.99 10.88
CA ALA A 85 -10.72 -12.25 11.89
C ALA A 85 -11.66 -13.39 11.49
N LEU A 86 -12.11 -13.41 10.24
CA LEU A 86 -12.91 -14.52 9.70
C LEU A 86 -12.13 -15.83 9.74
N GLY A 87 -10.88 -15.83 9.26
CA GLY A 87 -10.01 -17.00 9.29
C GLY A 87 -9.78 -17.54 10.71
N ILE A 88 -9.49 -16.65 11.66
CA ILE A 88 -9.31 -16.99 13.08
C ILE A 88 -10.58 -17.57 13.68
N SER A 89 -11.76 -17.03 13.34
CA SER A 89 -13.04 -17.59 13.81
C SER A 89 -13.21 -19.04 13.39
N PHE A 90 -12.86 -19.40 12.15
CA PHE A 90 -12.90 -20.80 11.70
C PHE A 90 -11.87 -21.67 12.41
N VAL A 91 -10.66 -21.15 12.67
CA VAL A 91 -9.64 -21.90 13.42
C VAL A 91 -10.09 -22.17 14.85
N ILE A 92 -10.68 -21.17 15.52
CA ILE A 92 -11.21 -21.33 16.88
C ILE A 92 -12.34 -22.37 16.88
N GLU A 93 -13.28 -22.28 15.94
CA GLU A 93 -14.38 -23.25 15.83
C GLU A 93 -13.88 -24.66 15.50
N TYR A 94 -12.88 -24.78 14.63
CA TYR A 94 -12.28 -26.08 14.28
C TYR A 94 -11.53 -26.73 15.45
N LEU A 95 -10.94 -25.94 16.33
CA LEU A 95 -10.24 -26.42 17.53
C LEU A 95 -11.19 -26.61 18.73
N ASP A 96 -12.48 -26.28 18.58
CA ASP A 96 -13.48 -26.48 19.62
C ASP A 96 -14.10 -27.88 19.49
N ASP A 97 -13.74 -28.77 20.42
CA ASP A 97 -14.24 -30.15 20.49
C ASP A 97 -15.56 -30.29 21.27
N THR A 98 -16.27 -29.18 21.56
CA THR A 98 -17.51 -29.21 22.34
C THR A 98 -18.72 -29.60 21.48
N ILE A 99 -19.57 -30.51 21.98
CA ILE A 99 -20.86 -30.86 21.36
C ILE A 99 -21.87 -29.76 21.70
N LYS A 100 -22.30 -28.97 20.70
CA LYS A 100 -23.25 -27.85 20.92
C LYS A 100 -24.57 -28.04 20.18
N THR A 101 -24.56 -28.80 19.10
CA THR A 101 -25.71 -28.96 18.21
C THR A 101 -26.10 -30.43 18.06
N ALA A 102 -27.32 -30.66 17.57
CA ALA A 102 -27.78 -31.99 17.18
C ALA A 102 -26.84 -32.62 16.13
N ASP A 103 -26.36 -31.81 15.17
CA ASP A 103 -25.43 -32.24 14.13
C ASP A 103 -24.09 -32.72 14.72
N ASP A 104 -23.60 -32.08 15.80
CA ASP A 104 -22.39 -32.51 16.50
C ASP A 104 -22.59 -33.89 17.15
N VAL A 105 -23.77 -34.17 17.72
CA VAL A 105 -24.10 -35.48 18.29
C VAL A 105 -24.06 -36.56 17.20
N GLU A 106 -24.68 -36.31 16.05
CA GLU A 106 -24.67 -37.28 14.94
C GLU A 106 -23.26 -37.51 14.41
N LYS A 107 -22.47 -36.42 14.24
CA LYS A 107 -21.14 -36.45 13.65
C LYS A 107 -20.10 -37.11 14.55
N TYR A 108 -20.10 -36.81 15.86
CA TYR A 108 -19.07 -37.30 16.79
C TYR A 108 -19.45 -38.63 17.46
N LEU A 109 -20.75 -38.86 17.71
CA LEU A 109 -21.23 -40.08 18.41
C LEU A 109 -21.83 -41.11 17.45
N GLY A 110 -22.12 -40.75 16.20
CA GLY A 110 -22.69 -41.66 15.20
C GLY A 110 -24.13 -42.07 15.48
N LEU A 111 -24.83 -41.32 16.35
CA LEU A 111 -26.19 -41.61 16.78
C LEU A 111 -27.17 -40.70 16.04
N THR A 112 -28.26 -41.25 15.49
CA THR A 112 -29.34 -40.45 14.91
C THR A 112 -30.08 -39.66 15.99
N VAL A 113 -30.25 -38.36 15.79
CA VAL A 113 -31.00 -37.51 16.72
C VAL A 113 -32.50 -37.75 16.51
N LEU A 114 -33.16 -38.28 17.54
CA LEU A 114 -34.59 -38.62 17.50
C LEU A 114 -35.51 -37.43 17.80
N GLY A 115 -34.97 -36.36 18.39
CA GLY A 115 -35.71 -35.15 18.72
C GLY A 115 -34.89 -34.22 19.62
N THR A 116 -35.20 -32.92 19.58
CA THR A 116 -34.57 -31.90 20.43
C THR A 116 -35.57 -31.38 21.45
N ILE A 117 -35.12 -31.14 22.69
CA ILE A 117 -35.95 -30.52 23.72
C ILE A 117 -35.63 -29.02 23.72
N PRO A 118 -36.58 -28.14 23.35
CA PRO A 118 -36.36 -26.71 23.40
C PRO A 118 -36.25 -26.24 24.86
N GLU A 119 -35.22 -25.47 25.17
CA GLU A 119 -35.05 -24.84 26.46
C GLU A 119 -35.96 -23.61 26.55
N PHE A 120 -36.96 -23.65 27.44
CA PHE A 120 -37.84 -22.51 27.69
C PHE A 120 -37.27 -21.67 28.84
N THR A 121 -36.51 -20.63 28.53
CA THR A 121 -36.10 -19.63 29.52
C THR A 121 -37.32 -18.80 29.93
N LYS A 122 -37.66 -18.84 31.22
CA LYS A 122 -38.75 -18.05 31.81
C LYS A 122 -38.25 -16.63 32.08
N ASN A 123 -38.88 -15.65 31.45
CA ASN A 123 -38.69 -14.21 31.71
C ASN A 123 -38.99 -13.85 33.17
#